data_AF-A0A1Z4QM43-F1
#
_entry.id   AF-A0A1Z4QM43-F1
#
_cell.length_a   1.000
_cell.length_b   1.000
_cell.length_c   1.000
_cell.angle_alpha   90.00
_cell.angle_beta   90.00
_cell.angle_gamma   90.00
#
_symmetry.space_group_name_H-M   'P 1'
#
loop_
_entity.id
_entity.type
_entity.pdbx_description
1 polymer ?
#
loop_
_entity_poly.entity_id
_entity_poly.type
_entity_poly.pdbx_seq_one_letter_code
_entity_poly.pdbx_strand_id
1 'polypeptide(L)'
;MTTYTQNHQLNTELTLLDSEQSPLTIHGIRLSLSTQNDILIESRLTFQVNPELYQRIHNQALFNLQPELRGSFSNGEFDGETNIEITASLKPDLLPNLTPHLDNAPVYLKTLSQEDPNNPLLATESWLGLQVHQQRLPIATGYSTFWDYLTAISGDKTNSEQISDAILKFFQNWAEANLEPIANDAISQALSEVTQGLEEWIDSSISDITSESLTQAISEIANAFEQLLDTSEFDINQDNIASQNIFEAMVNFFTTDDWPYSKIQGEAALQMAFSGKNGMCNCYAKAKEIEKQFVFYSICPIIAPESKLQAMAEFIARANYDMVIGNFELDFNSGEIRYKTSINVEDDKLSFTCIKYLVYTNVTMMDKYLPGIISVINSELLPASAINQIELIQDLLDKQKQFSVDAPADSQEDLELNSSSQSDVQANRLDRESHILSILTPEEIAQFHQVSQMVAPYQRKKVQEITEKLKSAIITRIGELGEEIFTRASTFFLEVKLEAKNFKLIQRYSGLAGRARLLLQRLNNWSKQYGELPLNSRGRIALVELDKLFWRIDERLQKLPTDIFKGQQEVELLIEIEELREQLGIYENLITKIDENPDIVLAST
;
A
#
# COMPACT_ATOMS: atom_id res chain seq x y z
N MET A 1 16.52 -20.71 42.53
CA MET A 1 17.75 -21.23 41.90
C MET A 1 18.68 -20.05 41.71
N THR A 2 19.98 -20.20 41.94
CA THR A 2 20.95 -19.09 41.90
C THR A 2 21.70 -19.12 40.57
N THR A 3 21.43 -18.15 39.72
CA THR A 3 22.22 -17.87 38.51
C THR A 3 23.53 -17.21 38.91
N TYR A 4 24.63 -17.62 38.31
CA TYR A 4 25.96 -17.06 38.55
C TYR A 4 26.53 -16.52 37.23
N THR A 5 26.94 -15.26 37.22
CA THR A 5 27.54 -14.62 36.04
C THR A 5 29.01 -14.31 36.28
N GLN A 6 29.88 -14.86 35.43
CA GLN A 6 31.31 -14.56 35.38
C GLN A 6 31.59 -13.55 34.28
N ASN A 7 32.34 -12.49 34.61
CA ASN A 7 32.75 -11.48 33.64
C ASN A 7 34.26 -11.57 33.42
N HIS A 8 34.66 -11.82 32.18
CA HIS A 8 36.06 -11.86 31.76
C HIS A 8 36.39 -10.63 30.90
N GLN A 9 37.49 -9.95 31.23
CA GLN A 9 38.04 -8.89 30.38
C GLN A 9 38.87 -9.52 29.26
N LEU A 10 38.53 -9.20 28.01
CA LEU A 10 39.19 -9.74 26.81
C LEU A 10 40.31 -8.82 26.33
N ASN A 11 40.02 -7.53 26.16
CA ASN A 11 40.90 -6.49 25.60
C ASN A 11 41.86 -7.01 24.51
N THR A 12 41.32 -7.76 23.55
CA THR A 12 42.09 -8.45 22.50
C THR A 12 41.35 -8.33 21.18
N GLU A 13 42.10 -8.33 20.07
CA GLU A 13 41.50 -8.47 18.76
C GLU A 13 41.02 -9.91 18.54
N LEU A 14 39.83 -10.04 17.99
CA LEU A 14 39.21 -11.29 17.57
C LEU A 14 38.83 -11.14 16.10
N THR A 15 39.13 -12.14 15.28
CA THR A 15 38.71 -12.15 13.86
C THR A 15 37.58 -13.14 13.71
N LEU A 16 36.43 -12.64 13.28
CA LEU A 16 35.25 -13.42 12.92
C LEU A 16 35.13 -13.50 11.40
N LEU A 17 34.36 -14.44 10.90
CA LEU A 17 34.03 -14.59 9.48
C LEU A 17 32.54 -14.34 9.26
N ASP A 18 32.22 -13.64 8.18
CA ASP A 18 30.84 -13.55 7.70
C ASP A 18 30.44 -14.79 6.86
N SER A 19 29.21 -14.79 6.36
CA SER A 19 28.66 -15.86 5.51
C SER A 19 29.42 -16.05 4.20
N GLU A 20 30.14 -15.02 3.71
CA GLU A 20 31.00 -15.06 2.53
C GLU A 20 32.45 -15.44 2.87
N GLN A 21 32.74 -15.83 4.12
CA GLN A 21 34.08 -16.13 4.65
C GLN A 21 35.05 -14.94 4.63
N SER A 22 34.52 -13.72 4.57
CA SER A 22 35.33 -12.50 4.61
C SER A 22 35.62 -12.13 6.07
N PRO A 23 36.90 -11.91 6.44
CA PRO A 23 37.29 -11.65 7.81
C PRO A 23 36.78 -10.29 8.31
N LEU A 24 36.44 -10.26 9.59
CA LEU A 24 35.97 -9.11 10.35
C LEU A 24 36.71 -9.07 11.69
N THR A 25 37.71 -8.19 11.81
CA THR A 25 38.49 -8.04 13.05
C THR A 25 37.82 -7.02 13.97
N ILE A 26 37.44 -7.46 15.17
CA ILE A 26 36.79 -6.66 16.21
C ILE A 26 37.69 -6.53 17.43
N HIS A 27 37.52 -5.46 18.21
CA HIS A 27 38.20 -5.31 19.49
C HIS A 27 37.33 -5.83 20.63
N GLY A 28 37.54 -7.07 21.09
CA GLY A 28 36.78 -7.67 22.18
C GLY A 28 37.13 -7.04 23.52
N ILE A 29 36.12 -6.55 24.24
CA ILE A 29 36.26 -5.84 25.52
C ILE A 29 35.96 -6.80 26.67
N ARG A 30 34.79 -7.46 26.62
CA ARG A 30 34.30 -8.29 27.72
C ARG A 30 33.55 -9.51 27.21
N LEU A 31 33.76 -10.65 27.86
CA LEU A 31 32.96 -11.86 27.71
C LEU A 31 32.28 -12.18 29.04
N SER A 32 30.95 -12.21 29.05
CA SER A 32 30.14 -12.53 30.21
C SER A 32 29.50 -13.91 30.02
N LEU A 33 29.67 -14.81 31.00
CA LEU A 33 29.13 -16.17 30.97
C LEU A 33 28.19 -16.34 32.14
N SER A 34 26.92 -16.65 31.88
CA SER A 34 25.91 -16.90 32.93
C SER A 34 25.62 -18.39 33.00
N THR A 35 25.77 -18.99 34.18
CA THR A 35 25.48 -20.40 34.44
C THR A 35 24.33 -20.55 35.45
N GLN A 36 23.53 -21.59 35.25
CA GLN A 36 22.48 -22.01 36.17
C GLN A 36 22.59 -23.52 36.40
N ASN A 37 22.73 -23.94 37.66
CA ASN A 37 22.97 -25.35 38.03
C ASN A 37 24.13 -25.98 37.24
N ASP A 38 25.24 -25.25 37.08
CA ASP A 38 26.44 -25.63 36.30
C ASP A 38 26.24 -25.81 34.79
N ILE A 39 25.09 -25.40 34.25
CA ILE A 39 24.81 -25.36 32.81
C ILE A 39 24.97 -23.92 32.31
N LEU A 40 25.72 -23.73 31.22
CA LEU A 40 25.83 -22.43 30.55
C LEU A 40 24.49 -22.10 29.90
N ILE A 41 23.86 -21.01 30.36
CA ILE A 41 22.58 -20.54 29.82
C ILE A 41 22.74 -19.32 28.91
N GLU A 42 23.86 -18.59 29.02
CA GLU A 42 24.09 -17.39 28.22
C GLU A 42 25.57 -17.05 28.10
N SER A 43 25.99 -16.57 26.93
CA SER A 43 27.32 -16.01 26.69
C SER A 43 27.19 -14.68 25.95
N ARG A 44 27.64 -13.58 26.55
CA ARG A 44 27.61 -12.24 25.95
C ARG A 44 29.01 -11.73 25.64
N LEU A 45 29.25 -11.32 24.41
CA LEU A 45 30.48 -10.67 23.96
C LEU A 45 30.21 -9.18 23.73
N THR A 46 30.93 -8.32 24.44
CA THR A 46 30.99 -6.88 24.20
C THR A 46 32.28 -6.54 23.47
N PHE A 47 32.19 -5.81 22.36
CA PHE A 47 33.32 -5.45 21.52
C PHE A 47 33.15 -4.07 20.89
N GLN A 48 34.27 -3.46 20.48
CA GLN A 48 34.30 -2.18 19.78
C GLN A 48 34.71 -2.34 18.31
N VAL A 49 34.10 -1.51 17.47
CA VAL A 49 34.37 -1.38 16.05
C VAL A 49 34.50 0.10 15.68
N ASN A 50 35.27 0.41 14.63
CA ASN A 50 35.31 1.76 14.08
C ASN A 50 34.06 2.02 13.21
N PRO A 51 33.75 3.29 12.87
CA PRO A 51 32.58 3.62 12.05
C PRO A 51 32.55 2.94 10.68
N GLU A 52 33.70 2.77 10.02
CA GLU A 52 33.79 2.08 8.72
C GLU A 52 33.38 0.61 8.81
N LEU A 53 33.86 -0.10 9.82
CA LEU A 53 33.53 -1.50 10.06
C LEU A 53 32.07 -1.66 10.51
N TYR A 54 31.56 -0.70 11.28
CA TYR A 54 30.15 -0.66 11.65
C TYR A 54 29.25 -0.49 10.41
N GLN A 55 29.62 0.35 9.44
CA GLN A 55 28.87 0.47 8.18
C GLN A 55 28.77 -0.86 7.43
N ARG A 56 29.83 -1.66 7.44
CA ARG A 56 29.78 -3.03 6.89
C ARG A 56 28.81 -3.92 7.68
N ILE A 57 28.91 -3.93 9.01
CA ILE A 57 27.99 -4.67 9.89
C ILE A 57 26.53 -4.25 9.63
N HIS A 58 26.30 -2.94 9.47
CA HIS A 58 25.00 -2.34 9.21
C HIS A 58 24.43 -2.75 7.84
N ASN A 59 25.20 -2.64 6.77
CA ASN A 59 24.74 -2.91 5.41
C ASN A 59 24.57 -4.41 5.13
N GLN A 60 25.39 -5.26 5.75
CA GLN A 60 25.36 -6.71 5.56
C GLN A 60 24.59 -7.43 6.69
N ALA A 61 23.99 -6.69 7.62
CA ALA A 61 23.25 -7.20 8.77
C ALA A 61 23.98 -8.26 9.61
N LEU A 62 25.31 -8.14 9.70
CA LEU A 62 26.16 -9.06 10.47
C LEU A 62 25.75 -9.08 11.96
N PHE A 63 26.02 -10.18 12.66
CA PHE A 63 25.57 -10.39 14.05
C PHE A 63 24.04 -10.41 14.19
N ASN A 64 23.33 -10.85 13.15
CA ASN A 64 21.86 -10.86 13.09
C ASN A 64 21.25 -9.47 13.38
N LEU A 65 21.97 -8.40 13.02
CA LEU A 65 21.51 -7.01 13.16
C LEU A 65 20.71 -6.60 11.92
N GLN A 66 19.63 -7.31 11.61
CA GLN A 66 18.74 -6.95 10.50
C GLN A 66 18.09 -5.57 10.74
N PRO A 67 17.94 -4.69 9.73
CA PRO A 67 17.39 -3.35 9.91
C PRO A 67 16.05 -3.32 10.67
N GLU A 68 15.19 -4.30 10.44
CA GLU A 68 13.83 -4.40 10.98
C GLU A 68 13.83 -4.81 12.46
N LEU A 69 14.95 -5.37 12.95
CA LEU A 69 15.12 -5.83 14.33
C LEU A 69 15.90 -4.84 15.20
N ARG A 70 16.27 -3.68 14.65
CA ARG A 70 16.94 -2.60 15.37
C ARG A 70 15.88 -1.70 15.99
N GLY A 71 16.04 -1.38 17.27
CA GLY A 71 15.25 -0.34 17.92
C GLY A 71 15.73 1.05 17.51
N SER A 72 14.99 2.06 17.96
CA SER A 72 15.30 3.45 17.64
C SER A 72 16.50 3.99 18.44
N PHE A 73 17.17 4.98 17.86
CA PHE A 73 18.29 5.66 18.51
C PHE A 73 17.81 6.45 19.73
N SER A 74 18.53 6.27 20.84
CA SER A 74 18.30 7.03 22.06
C SER A 74 18.64 8.53 21.91
N ASN A 75 19.66 8.91 21.13
CA ASN A 75 20.12 10.29 21.00
C ASN A 75 20.69 10.63 19.60
N GLY A 76 19.97 10.28 18.53
CA GLY A 76 20.36 10.57 17.14
C GLY A 76 21.42 9.61 16.57
N GLU A 77 21.88 9.86 15.35
CA GLU A 77 22.79 8.95 14.63
C GLU A 77 24.22 8.91 15.22
N PHE A 78 24.94 7.84 14.88
CA PHE A 78 26.36 7.69 15.21
C PHE A 78 27.23 8.69 14.42
N ASP A 79 28.24 9.24 15.08
CA ASP A 79 29.27 10.04 14.42
C ASP A 79 30.33 9.17 13.72
N GLY A 80 31.05 9.80 12.79
CA GLY A 80 32.15 9.16 12.07
C GLY A 80 33.51 9.21 12.80
N GLU A 81 33.57 9.67 14.06
CA GLU A 81 34.83 9.96 14.75
C GLU A 81 35.17 8.96 15.86
N THR A 82 34.16 8.42 16.56
CA THR A 82 34.35 7.57 17.74
C THR A 82 33.97 6.12 17.49
N ASN A 83 34.62 5.19 18.21
CA ASN A 83 34.30 3.77 18.10
C ASN A 83 32.92 3.46 18.67
N ILE A 84 32.26 2.49 18.04
CA ILE A 84 30.93 2.00 18.40
C ILE A 84 31.11 0.68 19.15
N GLU A 85 30.45 0.56 20.30
CA GLU A 85 30.44 -0.65 21.12
C GLU A 85 29.18 -1.47 20.84
N ILE A 86 29.36 -2.76 20.61
CA ILE A 86 28.29 -3.73 20.33
C ILE A 86 28.37 -4.81 21.40
N THR A 87 27.22 -5.13 21.99
CA THR A 87 27.05 -6.31 22.85
C THR A 87 26.22 -7.33 22.11
N ALA A 88 26.73 -8.54 21.93
CA ALA A 88 26.06 -9.64 21.26
C ALA A 88 26.00 -10.90 22.14
N SER A 89 24.96 -11.72 22.00
CA SER A 89 24.78 -12.99 22.71
C SER A 89 25.01 -14.17 21.77
N LEU A 90 25.70 -15.21 22.22
CA LEU A 90 25.86 -16.44 21.45
C LEU A 90 24.53 -17.18 21.34
N LYS A 91 24.20 -17.68 20.14
CA LYS A 91 22.97 -18.45 19.93
C LYS A 91 22.91 -19.68 20.88
N PRO A 92 21.73 -20.03 21.44
CA PRO A 92 21.60 -21.07 22.46
C PRO A 92 22.12 -22.45 22.04
N ASP A 93 21.94 -22.82 20.76
CA ASP A 93 22.41 -24.06 20.15
C ASP A 93 23.93 -24.19 20.11
N LEU A 94 24.67 -23.07 20.25
CA LEU A 94 26.13 -23.03 20.24
C LEU A 94 26.74 -22.91 21.65
N LEU A 95 25.95 -22.67 22.70
CA LEU A 95 26.41 -22.67 24.08
C LEU A 95 27.10 -23.98 24.50
N PRO A 96 26.64 -25.18 24.07
CA PRO A 96 27.33 -26.44 24.37
C PRO A 96 28.77 -26.48 23.85
N ASN A 97 29.10 -25.75 22.78
CA ASN A 97 30.46 -25.72 22.23
C ASN A 97 31.43 -24.92 23.10
N LEU A 98 30.92 -23.98 23.91
CA LEU A 98 31.71 -23.18 24.85
C LEU A 98 31.78 -23.80 26.26
N THR A 99 30.84 -24.69 26.59
CA THR A 99 30.71 -25.34 27.91
C THR A 99 31.98 -26.09 28.37
N PRO A 100 32.74 -26.81 27.52
CA PRO A 100 33.98 -27.47 27.93
C PRO A 100 35.10 -26.50 28.33
N HIS A 101 34.96 -25.22 27.99
CA HIS A 101 36.01 -24.21 28.08
C HIS A 101 35.65 -23.04 29.01
N LEU A 102 34.61 -23.16 29.84
CA LEU A 102 34.12 -22.07 30.71
C LEU A 102 35.23 -21.41 31.54
N ASP A 103 36.11 -22.20 32.16
CA ASP A 103 37.19 -21.69 33.03
C ASP A 103 38.22 -20.81 32.30
N ASN A 104 38.37 -20.96 30.98
CA ASN A 104 39.35 -20.27 30.15
C ASN A 104 38.79 -19.78 28.80
N ALA A 105 37.48 -19.52 28.74
CA ALA A 105 36.77 -19.18 27.50
C ALA A 105 37.40 -18.03 26.69
N PRO A 106 37.92 -16.94 27.32
CA PRO A 106 38.60 -15.86 26.59
C PRO A 106 39.86 -16.34 25.84
N VAL A 107 40.65 -17.19 26.47
CA VAL A 107 41.88 -17.73 25.88
C VAL A 107 41.51 -18.69 24.76
N TYR A 108 40.49 -19.52 24.97
CA TYR A 108 39.99 -20.45 23.97
C TYR A 108 39.52 -19.74 22.69
N LEU A 109 38.65 -18.73 22.79
CA LEU A 109 38.20 -17.95 21.62
C LEU A 109 39.36 -17.30 20.87
N LYS A 110 40.37 -16.80 21.59
CA LYS A 110 41.55 -16.22 20.99
C LYS A 110 42.36 -17.26 20.20
N THR A 111 42.65 -18.41 20.81
CA THR A 111 43.35 -19.52 20.13
C THR A 111 42.57 -20.00 18.92
N LEU A 112 41.26 -20.12 19.05
CA LEU A 112 40.37 -20.53 17.97
C LEU A 112 40.49 -19.61 16.74
N SER A 113 40.54 -18.29 16.95
CA SER A 113 40.68 -17.33 15.84
C SER A 113 42.03 -17.41 15.10
N GLN A 114 43.02 -18.09 15.68
CA GLN A 114 44.33 -18.32 15.07
C GLN A 114 44.46 -19.71 14.44
N GLU A 115 43.90 -20.74 15.10
CA GLU A 115 44.09 -22.14 14.73
C GLU A 115 42.96 -22.71 13.87
N ASP A 116 41.71 -22.27 14.07
CA ASP A 116 40.53 -22.71 13.33
C ASP A 116 39.54 -21.55 13.08
N PRO A 117 39.84 -20.65 12.13
CA PRO A 117 38.99 -19.48 11.85
C PRO A 117 37.57 -19.83 11.37
N ASN A 118 37.38 -21.04 10.84
CA ASN A 118 36.08 -21.51 10.32
C ASN A 118 35.17 -22.09 11.41
N ASN A 119 35.59 -22.04 12.68
CA ASN A 119 34.78 -22.55 13.77
C ASN A 119 33.46 -21.77 13.89
N PRO A 120 32.31 -22.43 14.13
CA PRO A 120 31.03 -21.75 14.29
C PRO A 120 31.03 -20.64 15.35
N LEU A 121 31.83 -20.73 16.41
CA LEU A 121 31.92 -19.68 17.44
C LEU A 121 32.50 -18.35 16.91
N LEU A 122 33.19 -18.38 15.77
CA LEU A 122 33.79 -17.23 15.10
C LEU A 122 33.00 -16.78 13.87
N ALA A 123 31.83 -17.35 13.60
CA ALA A 123 30.95 -16.83 12.57
C ALA A 123 30.14 -15.65 13.11
N THR A 124 29.99 -14.57 12.35
CA THR A 124 29.15 -13.42 12.74
C THR A 124 27.71 -13.84 12.98
N GLU A 125 27.19 -14.75 12.17
CA GLU A 125 25.81 -15.26 12.26
C GLU A 125 25.51 -16.07 13.51
N SER A 126 26.55 -16.51 14.24
CA SER A 126 26.40 -17.24 15.49
C SER A 126 26.06 -16.34 16.68
N TRP A 127 26.16 -15.03 16.51
CA TRP A 127 25.98 -14.04 17.57
C TRP A 127 24.78 -13.14 17.26
N LEU A 128 23.92 -12.94 18.25
CA LEU A 128 22.74 -12.09 18.22
C LEU A 128 23.09 -10.72 18.84
N GLY A 129 23.23 -9.68 18.03
CA GLY A 129 23.49 -8.33 18.51
C GLY A 129 22.34 -7.83 19.38
N LEU A 130 22.61 -7.51 20.65
CA LEU A 130 21.62 -7.06 21.64
C LEU A 130 21.56 -5.52 21.69
N GLN A 131 22.70 -4.88 21.84
CA GLN A 131 22.79 -3.43 22.05
C GLN A 131 23.95 -2.86 21.26
N VAL A 132 23.74 -1.69 20.68
CA VAL A 132 24.77 -0.93 19.95
C VAL A 132 24.80 0.47 20.51
N HIS A 133 25.95 0.95 20.97
CA HIS A 133 26.08 2.27 21.57
C HIS A 133 27.41 2.94 21.24
N GLN A 134 27.37 4.26 21.13
CA GLN A 134 28.54 5.11 20.92
C GLN A 134 28.59 6.13 22.06
N GLN A 135 29.69 6.10 22.80
CA GLN A 135 29.89 7.00 23.93
C GLN A 135 30.31 8.38 23.41
N ARG A 136 29.38 9.33 23.41
CA ARG A 136 29.63 10.73 23.04
C ARG A 136 29.43 11.66 24.24
N LEU A 137 30.27 12.70 24.36
CA LEU A 137 30.05 13.80 25.30
C LEU A 137 29.25 14.90 24.59
N PRO A 138 28.13 15.39 25.13
CA PRO A 138 27.63 15.20 26.50
C PRO A 138 26.67 14.01 26.72
N ILE A 139 26.16 13.35 25.68
CA ILE A 139 25.15 12.28 25.77
C ILE A 139 25.53 11.12 24.84
N ALA A 140 25.49 9.88 25.35
CA ALA A 140 25.70 8.67 24.56
C ALA A 140 24.49 8.37 23.67
N THR A 141 24.72 7.90 22.45
CA THR A 141 23.64 7.44 21.55
C THR A 141 23.78 5.95 21.28
N GLY A 142 22.69 5.30 20.88
CA GLY A 142 22.64 3.86 20.66
C GLY A 142 21.22 3.34 20.64
N TYR A 143 21.06 2.05 20.36
CA TYR A 143 19.79 1.35 20.30
C TYR A 143 19.90 -0.07 20.86
N SER A 144 18.77 -0.59 21.36
CA SER A 144 18.58 -2.02 21.68
C SER A 144 17.90 -2.70 20.50
N THR A 145 18.13 -4.00 20.33
CA THR A 145 17.52 -4.80 19.28
C THR A 145 16.41 -5.68 19.85
N PHE A 146 15.61 -6.27 18.96
CA PHE A 146 14.63 -7.30 19.31
C PHE A 146 15.21 -8.40 20.22
N TRP A 147 16.46 -8.80 19.97
CA TRP A 147 17.15 -9.84 20.73
C TRP A 147 17.41 -9.44 22.20
N ASP A 148 17.63 -8.16 22.49
CA ASP A 148 17.80 -7.66 23.86
C ASP A 148 16.50 -7.81 24.67
N TYR A 149 15.34 -7.59 24.03
CA TYR A 149 14.03 -7.76 24.66
C TYR A 149 13.73 -9.22 24.97
N LEU A 150 14.06 -10.15 24.05
CA LEU A 150 13.88 -11.58 24.30
C LEU A 150 14.84 -12.11 25.39
N THR A 151 16.12 -11.74 25.32
CA THR A 151 17.13 -12.24 26.28
C THR A 151 16.97 -11.65 27.67
N ALA A 152 16.33 -10.49 27.83
CA ALA A 152 15.97 -9.95 29.14
C ALA A 152 14.97 -10.84 29.90
N ILE A 153 14.27 -11.75 29.21
CA ILE A 153 13.16 -12.55 29.74
C ILE A 153 13.52 -14.05 29.86
N SER A 154 14.64 -14.48 29.29
CA SER A 154 15.16 -15.85 29.41
C SER A 154 15.67 -16.15 30.83
N GLY A 155 14.73 -16.53 31.71
CA GLY A 155 14.96 -17.21 32.98
C GLY A 155 14.16 -18.52 33.05
N ASP A 156 14.45 -19.37 34.02
CA ASP A 156 13.99 -20.78 34.19
C ASP A 156 12.47 -21.06 34.17
N LYS A 157 11.63 -20.05 33.92
CA LYS A 157 10.18 -20.14 33.71
C LYS A 157 9.70 -19.11 32.68
N THR A 158 10.34 -19.05 31.53
CA THR A 158 9.79 -18.29 30.41
C THR A 158 8.44 -18.91 30.01
N ASN A 159 7.33 -18.30 30.46
CA ASN A 159 6.01 -18.67 29.95
C ASN A 159 5.77 -17.91 28.64
N SER A 160 4.84 -18.40 27.83
CA SER A 160 4.50 -17.77 26.55
C SER A 160 4.04 -16.32 26.68
N GLU A 161 3.38 -15.99 27.77
CA GLU A 161 2.92 -14.64 28.11
C GLU A 161 4.10 -13.66 28.23
N GLN A 162 5.19 -14.06 28.87
CA GLN A 162 6.39 -13.24 29.02
C GLN A 162 7.13 -13.04 27.68
N ILE A 163 7.16 -14.05 26.80
CA ILE A 163 7.71 -13.89 25.44
C ILE A 163 6.83 -12.94 24.63
N SER A 164 5.51 -13.13 24.70
CA SER A 164 4.54 -12.23 24.05
C SER A 164 4.74 -10.78 24.51
N ASP A 165 4.86 -10.56 25.82
CA ASP A 165 5.11 -9.25 26.41
C ASP A 165 6.43 -8.62 25.94
N ALA A 166 7.51 -9.40 25.80
CA ALA A 166 8.79 -8.91 25.26
C ALA A 166 8.63 -8.40 23.83
N ILE A 167 7.98 -9.22 23.00
CA ILE A 167 7.80 -8.93 21.58
C ILE A 167 6.91 -7.69 21.44
N LEU A 168 5.79 -7.65 22.16
CA LEU A 168 4.89 -6.50 22.21
C LEU A 168 5.61 -5.23 22.62
N LYS A 169 6.42 -5.29 23.68
CA LYS A 169 7.15 -4.14 24.18
C LYS A 169 8.20 -3.62 23.20
N PHE A 170 8.91 -4.52 22.51
CA PHE A 170 9.84 -4.12 21.44
C PHE A 170 9.08 -3.36 20.36
N PHE A 171 7.99 -3.93 19.85
CA PHE A 171 7.23 -3.33 18.75
C PHE A 171 6.49 -2.05 19.17
N GLN A 172 6.01 -1.94 20.42
CA GLN A 172 5.46 -0.70 20.97
C GLN A 172 6.52 0.40 20.99
N ASN A 173 7.71 0.12 21.52
CA ASN A 173 8.79 1.11 21.58
C ASN A 173 9.30 1.49 20.19
N TRP A 174 9.38 0.52 19.27
CA TRP A 174 9.73 0.76 17.88
C TRP A 174 8.67 1.63 17.20
N ALA A 175 7.38 1.35 17.41
CA ALA A 175 6.27 2.14 16.89
C ALA A 175 6.28 3.56 17.46
N GLU A 176 6.33 3.73 18.78
CA GLU A 176 6.36 5.04 19.43
C GLU A 176 7.51 5.92 18.92
N ALA A 177 8.71 5.35 18.78
CA ALA A 177 9.88 6.11 18.38
C ALA A 177 9.97 6.36 16.86
N ASN A 178 9.30 5.57 16.03
CA ASN A 178 9.26 5.76 14.58
C ASN A 178 7.94 6.38 14.07
N LEU A 179 6.90 6.57 14.91
CA LEU A 179 5.53 6.95 14.49
C LEU A 179 4.85 8.15 15.24
N GLU A 180 5.53 8.96 16.07
CA GLU A 180 4.89 10.03 16.88
C GLU A 180 4.33 11.26 16.09
N PRO A 181 3.20 11.91 16.49
CA PRO A 181 1.90 11.36 16.85
C PRO A 181 0.97 11.46 15.63
N ILE A 182 1.04 10.50 14.71
CA ILE A 182 -0.06 10.25 13.78
C ILE A 182 -0.81 9.05 14.34
N ALA A 183 -1.60 9.29 15.39
CA ALA A 183 -2.61 8.34 15.83
C ALA A 183 -3.72 8.32 14.77
N ASN A 184 -3.43 7.72 13.61
CA ASN A 184 -4.44 7.27 12.66
C ASN A 184 -4.87 5.86 13.10
N ASP A 185 -6.18 5.64 13.23
CA ASP A 185 -6.78 4.35 13.59
C ASP A 185 -6.24 3.18 12.74
N ALA A 186 -5.78 3.45 11.52
CA ALA A 186 -5.17 2.47 10.61
C ALA A 186 -3.86 1.84 11.14
N ILE A 187 -2.99 2.63 11.78
CA ILE A 187 -1.71 2.14 12.33
C ILE A 187 -1.97 1.34 13.61
N SER A 188 -2.88 1.80 14.45
CA SER A 188 -3.29 1.06 15.66
C SER A 188 -3.99 -0.26 15.29
N GLN A 189 -4.79 -0.26 14.23
CA GLN A 189 -5.43 -1.47 13.71
C GLN A 189 -4.40 -2.44 13.11
N ALA A 190 -3.43 -1.96 12.34
CA ALA A 190 -2.35 -2.78 11.79
C ALA A 190 -1.47 -3.39 12.91
N LEU A 191 -1.10 -2.59 13.92
CA LEU A 191 -0.38 -3.08 15.10
C LEU A 191 -1.21 -4.13 15.86
N SER A 192 -2.53 -3.95 15.96
CA SER A 192 -3.42 -4.93 16.58
C SER A 192 -3.52 -6.23 15.76
N GLU A 193 -3.57 -6.15 14.44
CA GLU A 193 -3.63 -7.31 13.54
C GLU A 193 -2.32 -8.12 13.58
N VAL A 194 -1.17 -7.44 13.60
CA VAL A 194 0.13 -8.10 13.77
C VAL A 194 0.27 -8.70 15.18
N THR A 195 -0.15 -7.97 16.21
CA THR A 195 -0.17 -8.47 17.60
C THR A 195 -1.05 -9.72 17.73
N GLN A 196 -2.22 -9.72 17.10
CA GLN A 196 -3.12 -10.87 17.13
C GLN A 196 -2.55 -12.06 16.35
N GLY A 197 -1.94 -11.83 15.18
CA GLY A 197 -1.27 -12.88 14.41
C GLY A 197 -0.11 -13.51 15.19
N LEU A 198 0.59 -12.71 16.00
CA LEU A 198 1.63 -13.18 16.90
C LEU A 198 1.05 -13.98 18.07
N GLU A 199 -0.03 -13.52 18.71
CA GLU A 199 -0.71 -14.27 19.78
C GLU A 199 -1.22 -15.63 19.29
N GLU A 200 -1.80 -15.69 18.09
CA GLU A 200 -2.26 -16.92 17.45
C GLU A 200 -1.09 -17.87 17.10
N TRP A 201 0.05 -17.33 16.66
CA TRP A 201 1.26 -18.12 16.41
C TRP A 201 1.88 -18.66 17.70
N ILE A 202 1.96 -17.81 18.74
CA ILE A 202 2.45 -18.18 20.07
C ILE A 202 1.58 -19.32 20.59
N ASP A 203 0.26 -19.17 20.66
CA ASP A 203 -0.66 -20.20 21.18
C ASP A 203 -0.60 -21.55 20.43
N SER A 204 -0.21 -21.53 19.15
CA SER A 204 -0.10 -22.75 18.33
C SER A 204 1.27 -23.42 18.35
N SER A 205 2.35 -22.72 18.72
CA SER A 205 3.74 -23.15 18.46
C SER A 205 4.65 -23.27 19.70
N ILE A 206 4.19 -22.91 20.91
CA ILE A 206 5.02 -22.89 22.14
C ILE A 206 5.60 -24.25 22.54
N SER A 207 5.08 -25.39 22.07
CA SER A 207 5.65 -26.68 22.49
C SER A 207 7.05 -26.95 21.95
N ASP A 208 7.45 -26.32 20.83
CA ASP A 208 8.67 -26.66 20.09
C ASP A 208 9.33 -25.42 19.44
N ILE A 209 9.60 -24.37 20.22
CA ILE A 209 10.33 -23.20 19.70
C ILE A 209 11.79 -23.57 19.40
N THR A 210 12.08 -23.83 18.12
CA THR A 210 13.46 -23.87 17.58
C THR A 210 13.89 -22.47 17.14
N SER A 211 15.21 -22.20 17.15
CA SER A 211 15.77 -20.94 16.63
C SER A 211 15.32 -20.65 15.19
N GLU A 212 15.15 -21.70 14.38
CA GLU A 212 14.70 -21.63 13.00
C GLU A 212 13.22 -21.22 12.87
N SER A 213 12.33 -21.72 13.73
CA SER A 213 10.91 -21.30 13.76
C SER A 213 10.74 -19.87 14.24
N LEU A 214 11.57 -19.43 15.19
CA LEU A 214 11.64 -18.03 15.62
C LEU A 214 12.08 -17.12 14.47
N THR A 215 13.18 -17.46 13.77
CA THR A 215 13.67 -16.64 12.65
C THR A 215 12.65 -16.57 11.51
N GLN A 216 11.97 -17.67 11.20
CA GLN A 216 10.93 -17.69 10.18
C GLN A 216 9.72 -16.82 10.58
N ALA A 217 9.23 -16.95 11.81
CA ALA A 217 8.13 -16.13 12.30
C ALA A 217 8.51 -14.64 12.35
N ILE A 218 9.72 -14.32 12.82
CA ILE A 218 10.25 -12.96 12.84
C ILE A 218 10.38 -12.40 11.42
N SER A 219 10.83 -13.21 10.45
CA SER A 219 10.89 -12.79 9.04
C SER A 219 9.49 -12.61 8.45
N GLU A 220 8.52 -13.44 8.81
CA GLU A 220 7.12 -13.27 8.37
C GLU A 220 6.48 -12.01 8.97
N ILE A 221 6.77 -11.71 10.23
CA ILE A 221 6.34 -10.47 10.90
C ILE A 221 7.04 -9.27 10.28
N ALA A 222 8.36 -9.34 10.06
CA ALA A 222 9.15 -8.29 9.43
C ALA A 222 8.67 -8.03 7.99
N ASN A 223 8.39 -9.08 7.21
CA ASN A 223 7.82 -8.97 5.87
C ASN A 223 6.38 -8.45 5.89
N ALA A 224 5.57 -8.81 6.88
CA ALA A 224 4.23 -8.25 7.05
C ALA A 224 4.29 -6.76 7.41
N PHE A 225 5.30 -6.34 8.18
CA PHE A 225 5.58 -4.94 8.44
C PHE A 225 6.19 -4.21 7.25
N GLU A 226 7.06 -4.85 6.46
CA GLU A 226 7.60 -4.32 5.21
C GLU A 226 6.46 -4.11 4.20
N GLN A 227 5.51 -5.04 4.13
CA GLN A 227 4.27 -4.87 3.38
C GLN A 227 3.38 -3.78 3.96
N LEU A 228 3.34 -3.59 5.28
CA LEU A 228 2.61 -2.49 5.90
C LEU A 228 3.27 -1.14 5.61
N LEU A 229 4.60 -1.08 5.64
CA LEU A 229 5.42 0.08 5.24
C LEU A 229 5.24 0.40 3.76
N ASP A 230 5.15 -0.61 2.89
CA ASP A 230 4.77 -0.50 1.48
C ASP A 230 3.31 -0.01 1.30
N THR A 231 2.38 -0.46 2.15
CA THR A 231 0.99 0.05 2.13
C THR A 231 0.84 1.42 2.81
N SER A 232 1.84 1.84 3.57
CA SER A 232 1.97 3.16 4.20
C SER A 232 3.04 4.03 3.54
N GLU A 233 3.39 3.80 2.27
CA GLU A 233 4.09 4.80 1.43
C GLU A 233 3.20 6.02 1.08
N PHE A 234 2.38 6.43 2.03
CA PHE A 234 1.86 7.77 2.15
C PHE A 234 2.43 8.37 3.45
N ASP A 235 3.42 9.25 3.26
CA ASP A 235 4.07 10.11 4.24
C ASP A 235 4.82 9.41 5.39
N ILE A 236 6.15 9.28 5.26
CA ILE A 236 7.19 9.80 6.18
C ILE A 236 8.57 9.59 5.50
N ASN A 237 9.34 10.67 5.30
CA ASN A 237 10.79 10.60 5.07
C ASN A 237 11.46 11.91 5.50
N GLN A 238 11.89 11.97 6.76
CA GLN A 238 12.98 12.78 7.30
C GLN A 238 13.59 11.90 8.42
N ASP A 239 14.84 11.44 8.40
CA ASP A 239 16.07 12.07 7.96
C ASP A 239 17.06 11.03 7.42
N ASN A 240 17.60 11.30 6.23
CA ASN A 240 19.04 11.21 6.02
C ASN A 240 19.47 12.22 4.94
N ILE A 241 20.44 13.06 5.32
CA ILE A 241 20.90 14.21 4.57
C ILE A 241 22.17 13.78 3.82
N ALA A 242 21.96 13.33 2.59
CA ALA A 242 22.86 13.61 1.48
C ALA A 242 21.99 14.21 0.37
N SER A 243 22.42 15.31 -0.23
CA SER A 243 21.71 16.01 -1.30
C SER A 243 21.38 15.03 -2.43
N GLN A 244 20.14 14.55 -2.51
CA GLN A 244 19.69 13.70 -3.61
C GLN A 244 19.84 14.49 -4.91
N ASN A 245 20.61 13.91 -5.83
CA ASN A 245 20.83 14.41 -7.17
C ASN A 245 19.50 14.30 -7.97
N ILE A 246 19.12 15.31 -8.76
CA ILE A 246 17.82 15.33 -9.47
C ILE A 246 17.70 14.10 -10.37
N PHE A 247 18.79 13.72 -11.04
CA PHE A 247 18.84 12.53 -11.88
C PHE A 247 18.62 11.23 -11.09
N GLU A 248 19.13 11.15 -9.86
CA GLU A 248 18.90 9.99 -8.99
C GLU A 248 17.43 9.91 -8.56
N ALA A 249 16.82 11.03 -8.17
CA ALA A 249 15.40 11.10 -7.85
C ALA A 249 14.51 10.69 -9.05
N MET A 250 14.89 11.07 -10.27
CA MET A 250 14.22 10.62 -11.50
C MET A 250 14.37 9.12 -11.71
N VAL A 251 15.59 8.57 -11.59
CA VAL A 251 15.85 7.14 -11.76
C VAL A 251 15.07 6.33 -10.74
N ASN A 252 15.04 6.78 -9.48
CA ASN A 252 14.23 6.17 -8.44
C ASN A 252 12.75 6.20 -8.83
N PHE A 253 12.23 7.36 -9.22
CA PHE A 253 10.83 7.50 -9.66
C PHE A 253 10.45 6.51 -10.77
N PHE A 254 11.16 6.52 -11.90
CA PHE A 254 10.80 5.67 -13.04
C PHE A 254 11.05 4.18 -12.78
N THR A 255 11.94 3.83 -11.85
CA THR A 255 12.17 2.43 -11.47
C THR A 255 11.05 1.93 -10.54
N THR A 256 10.69 2.70 -9.52
CA THR A 256 9.65 2.34 -8.55
C THR A 256 8.24 2.39 -9.15
N ASP A 257 7.95 3.36 -10.02
CA ASP A 257 6.65 3.48 -10.71
C ASP A 257 6.54 2.52 -11.93
N ASP A 258 7.52 1.62 -12.11
CA ASP A 258 7.62 0.57 -13.14
C ASP A 258 7.53 1.08 -14.59
N TRP A 259 8.20 2.20 -14.89
CA TRP A 259 8.30 2.72 -16.25
C TRP A 259 9.49 2.10 -16.99
N PRO A 260 9.31 1.52 -18.18
CA PRO A 260 10.42 1.10 -19.00
C PRO A 260 11.16 2.32 -19.57
N TYR A 261 12.43 2.49 -19.22
CA TYR A 261 13.26 3.60 -19.68
C TYR A 261 14.65 3.17 -20.16
N SER A 262 15.30 4.06 -20.92
CA SER A 262 16.69 3.95 -21.36
C SER A 262 17.45 5.23 -21.01
N LYS A 263 18.68 5.11 -20.51
CA LYS A 263 19.55 6.26 -20.23
C LYS A 263 20.17 6.78 -21.53
N ILE A 264 20.15 8.10 -21.73
CA ILE A 264 20.79 8.73 -22.90
C ILE A 264 22.27 8.92 -22.59
N GLN A 265 23.14 8.38 -23.44
CA GLN A 265 24.59 8.48 -23.23
C GLN A 265 25.07 9.93 -23.31
N GLY A 266 25.81 10.37 -22.29
CA GLY A 266 26.39 11.71 -22.23
C GLY A 266 25.45 12.80 -21.73
N GLU A 267 24.20 12.47 -21.39
CA GLU A 267 23.22 13.41 -20.82
C GLU A 267 22.64 12.85 -19.52
N ALA A 268 22.33 13.73 -18.56
CA ALA A 268 21.53 13.39 -17.38
C ALA A 268 20.04 13.30 -17.78
N ALA A 269 19.72 12.40 -18.70
CA ALA A 269 18.40 12.25 -19.29
C ALA A 269 17.99 10.79 -19.49
N LEU A 270 16.69 10.54 -19.36
CA LEU A 270 16.04 9.25 -19.57
C LEU A 270 15.05 9.37 -20.73
N GLN A 271 15.01 8.35 -21.58
CA GLN A 271 14.04 8.20 -22.67
C GLN A 271 13.09 7.05 -22.34
N MET A 272 11.81 7.24 -22.63
CA MET A 272 10.76 6.23 -22.42
C MET A 272 9.64 6.39 -23.44
N ALA A 273 8.73 5.43 -23.50
CA ALA A 273 7.52 5.50 -24.30
C ALA A 273 6.30 5.40 -23.40
N PHE A 274 5.29 6.21 -23.68
CA PHE A 274 3.99 6.14 -23.02
C PHE A 274 2.91 5.81 -24.04
N SER A 275 2.03 4.88 -23.70
CA SER A 275 0.86 4.52 -24.52
C SER A 275 -0.41 5.02 -23.85
N GLY A 276 -0.96 6.11 -24.38
CA GLY A 276 -2.24 6.65 -23.97
C GLY A 276 -3.41 6.04 -24.74
N LYS A 277 -4.61 6.62 -24.55
CA LYS A 277 -5.84 6.17 -25.24
C LYS A 277 -5.84 6.53 -26.72
N ASN A 278 -5.22 7.66 -27.07
CA ASN A 278 -5.25 8.25 -28.41
C ASN A 278 -3.97 8.02 -29.20
N GLY A 279 -2.90 7.53 -28.56
CA GLY A 279 -1.68 7.15 -29.25
C GLY A 279 -0.49 6.90 -28.32
N MET A 280 0.62 6.48 -28.93
CA MET A 280 1.90 6.32 -28.25
C MET A 280 2.74 7.58 -28.47
N CYS A 281 3.34 8.11 -27.41
CA CYS A 281 4.30 9.21 -27.47
C CYS A 281 5.65 8.80 -26.88
N ASN A 282 6.72 9.35 -27.45
CA ASN A 282 8.06 9.22 -26.88
C ASN A 282 8.26 10.35 -25.88
N CYS A 283 8.79 10.01 -24.71
CA CYS A 283 9.00 10.94 -23.61
C CYS A 283 10.48 11.05 -23.23
N TYR A 284 10.85 12.21 -22.72
CA TYR A 284 12.19 12.52 -22.24
C TYR A 284 12.12 13.19 -20.88
N ALA A 285 12.83 12.62 -19.91
CA ALA A 285 13.02 13.20 -18.59
C ALA A 285 14.46 13.72 -18.51
N LYS A 286 14.67 14.98 -18.13
CA LYS A 286 15.99 15.62 -18.12
C LYS A 286 16.25 16.33 -16.78
N ALA A 287 17.36 15.95 -16.15
CA ALA A 287 17.92 16.66 -15.01
C ALA A 287 18.86 17.76 -15.51
N LYS A 288 18.65 18.97 -15.01
CA LYS A 288 19.53 20.12 -15.19
C LYS A 288 20.12 20.47 -13.82
N GLU A 289 21.16 19.74 -13.43
CA GLU A 289 21.73 19.82 -12.08
C GLU A 289 22.29 21.21 -11.74
N ILE A 290 22.89 21.91 -12.72
CA ILE A 290 23.48 23.24 -12.50
C ILE A 290 22.38 24.27 -12.25
N GLU A 291 21.34 24.25 -13.08
CA GLU A 291 20.17 25.13 -12.96
C GLU A 291 19.16 24.67 -11.90
N LYS A 292 19.43 23.51 -11.27
CA LYS A 292 18.55 22.79 -10.36
C LYS A 292 17.12 22.65 -10.89
N GLN A 293 16.98 22.12 -12.09
CA GLN A 293 15.68 21.96 -12.76
C GLN A 293 15.42 20.52 -13.16
N PHE A 294 14.19 20.07 -12.92
CA PHE A 294 13.65 18.88 -13.55
C PHE A 294 12.72 19.29 -14.69
N VAL A 295 12.90 18.66 -15.86
CA VAL A 295 12.08 18.90 -17.04
C VAL A 295 11.64 17.57 -17.63
N PHE A 296 10.35 17.44 -17.95
CA PHE A 296 9.79 16.30 -18.63
C PHE A 296 9.09 16.73 -19.92
N TYR A 297 9.31 15.99 -20.99
CA TYR A 297 8.76 16.23 -22.31
C TYR A 297 8.01 15.00 -22.82
N SER A 298 6.83 15.22 -23.41
CA SER A 298 6.21 14.27 -24.33
C SER A 298 6.29 14.83 -25.74
N ILE A 299 6.81 14.05 -26.67
CA ILE A 299 6.90 14.41 -28.08
C ILE A 299 5.66 13.88 -28.80
N CYS A 300 4.97 14.76 -29.53
CA CYS A 300 3.85 14.37 -30.36
C CYS A 300 4.33 13.38 -31.43
N PRO A 301 3.63 12.24 -31.66
CA PRO A 301 4.03 11.27 -32.66
C PRO A 301 3.93 11.80 -34.11
N ILE A 302 3.32 12.98 -34.31
CA ILE A 302 3.07 13.58 -35.61
C ILE A 302 3.71 14.97 -35.66
N ILE A 303 4.45 15.20 -36.73
CA ILE A 303 5.08 16.49 -37.04
C ILE A 303 4.10 17.35 -37.83
N ALA A 304 3.95 18.62 -37.47
CA ALA A 304 3.14 19.56 -38.22
C ALA A 304 3.82 19.90 -39.56
N PRO A 305 3.17 19.69 -40.72
CA PRO A 305 3.74 20.07 -41.99
C PRO A 305 3.78 21.61 -42.13
N GLU A 306 4.72 22.12 -42.93
CA GLU A 306 4.96 23.57 -43.11
C GLU A 306 3.68 24.36 -43.38
N SER A 307 2.81 23.85 -44.25
CA SER A 307 1.51 24.47 -44.61
C SER A 307 0.51 24.59 -43.45
N LYS A 308 0.74 23.90 -42.33
CA LYS A 308 -0.13 23.87 -41.15
C LYS A 308 0.48 24.55 -39.93
N LEU A 309 1.72 25.02 -40.00
CA LEU A 309 2.40 25.65 -38.86
C LEU A 309 1.63 26.85 -38.31
N GLN A 310 1.02 27.68 -39.16
CA GLN A 310 0.22 28.82 -38.70
C GLN A 310 -1.04 28.38 -37.94
N ALA A 311 -1.77 27.40 -38.47
CA ALA A 311 -2.96 26.85 -37.81
C ALA A 311 -2.59 26.15 -36.49
N MET A 312 -1.45 25.44 -36.47
CA MET A 312 -0.96 24.77 -35.27
C MET A 312 -0.47 25.77 -34.21
N ALA A 313 0.16 26.86 -34.61
CA ALA A 313 0.55 27.93 -33.70
C ALA A 313 -0.67 28.59 -33.03
N GLU A 314 -1.75 28.81 -33.78
CA GLU A 314 -3.01 29.26 -33.21
C GLU A 314 -3.61 28.22 -32.25
N PHE A 315 -3.64 26.94 -32.64
CA PHE A 315 -4.14 25.85 -31.80
C PHE A 315 -3.38 25.78 -30.47
N ILE A 316 -2.04 25.82 -30.52
CA ILE A 316 -1.18 25.76 -29.34
C ILE A 316 -1.33 27.00 -28.47
N ALA A 317 -1.42 28.20 -29.06
CA ALA A 317 -1.64 29.42 -28.31
C ALA A 317 -2.98 29.40 -27.55
N ARG A 318 -4.02 28.81 -28.16
CA ARG A 318 -5.31 28.61 -27.53
C ARG A 318 -5.26 27.53 -26.44
N ALA A 319 -4.63 26.38 -26.71
CA ALA A 319 -4.46 25.31 -25.73
C ALA A 319 -3.69 25.75 -24.47
N ASN A 320 -2.73 26.65 -24.65
CA ASN A 320 -1.92 27.20 -23.56
C ASN A 320 -2.63 28.30 -22.76
N TYR A 321 -3.72 28.86 -23.28
CA TYR A 321 -4.49 29.88 -22.57
C TYR A 321 -5.17 29.23 -21.36
N ASP A 322 -5.01 29.81 -20.17
CA ASP A 322 -5.46 29.29 -18.87
C ASP A 322 -4.86 27.95 -18.40
N MET A 323 -3.88 27.38 -19.12
CA MET A 323 -3.19 26.17 -18.66
C MET A 323 -2.24 26.45 -17.49
N VAL A 324 -2.50 25.80 -16.35
CA VAL A 324 -1.79 26.08 -15.08
C VAL A 324 -0.46 25.34 -14.96
N ILE A 325 -0.43 24.05 -15.31
CA ILE A 325 0.76 23.20 -15.20
C ILE A 325 1.17 22.75 -16.59
N GLY A 326 2.37 23.14 -17.01
CA GLY A 326 2.96 22.76 -18.29
C GLY A 326 2.52 23.63 -19.48
N ASN A 327 3.09 23.36 -20.65
CA ASN A 327 2.75 24.05 -21.89
C ASN A 327 3.07 23.23 -23.14
N PHE A 328 2.28 23.44 -24.22
CA PHE A 328 2.64 22.99 -25.56
C PHE A 328 3.67 23.92 -26.19
N GLU A 329 4.61 23.34 -26.93
CA GLU A 329 5.63 24.04 -27.72
C GLU A 329 5.57 23.56 -29.17
N LEU A 330 5.80 24.49 -30.10
CA LEU A 330 5.94 24.24 -31.54
C LEU A 330 7.27 24.79 -32.01
N ASP A 331 8.09 23.94 -32.60
CA ASP A 331 9.23 24.40 -33.39
C ASP A 331 8.76 24.73 -34.81
N PHE A 332 8.81 26.01 -35.18
CA PHE A 332 8.43 26.46 -36.52
C PHE A 332 9.37 26.00 -37.63
N ASN A 333 10.57 25.52 -37.31
CA ASN A 333 11.51 25.03 -38.33
C ASN A 333 11.25 23.57 -38.68
N SER A 334 11.05 22.73 -37.67
CA SER A 334 10.87 21.28 -37.85
C SER A 334 9.40 20.86 -37.89
N GLY A 335 8.50 21.66 -37.31
CA GLY A 335 7.11 21.28 -37.07
C GLY A 335 6.94 20.34 -35.87
N GLU A 336 7.99 20.09 -35.10
CA GLU A 336 7.90 19.26 -33.88
C GLU A 336 6.97 19.93 -32.87
N ILE A 337 6.03 19.14 -32.34
CA ILE A 337 5.13 19.55 -31.27
C ILE A 337 5.51 18.74 -30.03
N ARG A 338 5.63 19.41 -28.89
CA ARG A 338 5.88 18.74 -27.61
C ARG A 338 5.10 19.38 -26.48
N TYR A 339 4.85 18.61 -25.43
CA TYR A 339 4.30 19.10 -24.18
C TYR A 339 5.36 19.06 -23.09
N LYS A 340 5.56 20.16 -22.38
CA LYS A 340 6.61 20.32 -21.37
C LYS A 340 6.00 20.55 -20.00
N THR A 341 6.51 19.83 -19.00
CA THR A 341 6.35 20.15 -17.58
C THR A 341 7.73 20.33 -16.95
N SER A 342 7.86 21.24 -16.00
CA SER A 342 9.14 21.52 -15.36
C SER A 342 8.97 22.13 -13.98
N ILE A 343 9.96 21.94 -13.12
CA ILE A 343 10.00 22.51 -11.78
C ILE A 343 11.44 22.96 -11.44
N ASN A 344 11.55 24.07 -10.70
CA ASN A 344 12.79 24.46 -10.03
C ASN A 344 12.87 23.70 -8.71
N VAL A 345 13.97 22.99 -8.51
CA VAL A 345 14.28 22.22 -7.31
C VAL A 345 15.28 23.05 -6.54
N GLU A 346 14.87 23.96 -5.67
CA GLU A 346 15.80 24.90 -5.02
C GLU A 346 16.65 24.22 -3.91
N ASP A 347 16.51 24.62 -2.65
CA ASP A 347 17.14 23.92 -1.51
C ASP A 347 16.24 22.79 -0.97
N ASP A 348 15.06 22.62 -1.56
CA ASP A 348 14.12 21.53 -1.30
C ASP A 348 14.44 20.29 -2.14
N LYS A 349 14.20 19.09 -1.58
CA LYS A 349 14.36 17.82 -2.30
C LYS A 349 13.22 17.63 -3.31
N LEU A 350 13.56 17.21 -4.53
CA LEU A 350 12.57 16.81 -5.54
C LEU A 350 11.89 15.50 -5.09
N SER A 351 10.68 15.59 -4.55
CA SER A 351 9.95 14.43 -4.05
C SER A 351 9.41 13.55 -5.18
N PHE A 352 9.25 12.26 -4.90
CA PHE A 352 8.62 11.29 -5.80
C PHE A 352 7.25 11.78 -6.28
N THR A 353 6.43 12.28 -5.36
CA THR A 353 5.10 12.84 -5.64
C THR A 353 5.14 14.03 -6.60
N CYS A 354 6.12 14.93 -6.45
CA CYS A 354 6.31 16.04 -7.39
C CYS A 354 6.66 15.54 -8.80
N ILE A 355 7.57 14.56 -8.92
CA ILE A 355 7.89 13.94 -10.21
C ILE A 355 6.65 13.27 -10.81
N LYS A 356 5.92 12.50 -10.00
CA LYS A 356 4.68 11.81 -10.40
C LYS A 356 3.67 12.79 -10.99
N TYR A 357 3.33 13.85 -10.26
CA TYR A 357 2.37 14.84 -10.75
C TYR A 357 2.82 15.49 -12.07
N LEU A 358 4.10 15.85 -12.20
CA LEU A 358 4.61 16.47 -13.43
C LEU A 358 4.63 15.50 -14.62
N VAL A 359 5.00 14.23 -14.40
CA VAL A 359 5.06 13.19 -15.45
C VAL A 359 3.66 12.82 -15.90
N TYR A 360 2.77 12.46 -14.98
CA TYR A 360 1.41 12.04 -15.31
C TYR A 360 0.59 13.16 -15.91
N THR A 361 0.71 14.41 -15.42
CA THR A 361 0.08 15.56 -16.06
C THR A 361 0.56 15.73 -17.49
N ASN A 362 1.87 15.57 -17.74
CA ASN A 362 2.45 15.75 -19.05
C ASN A 362 1.91 14.76 -20.09
N VAL A 363 1.99 13.47 -19.77
CA VAL A 363 1.54 12.42 -20.71
C VAL A 363 0.02 12.44 -20.90
N THR A 364 -0.74 12.76 -19.86
CA THR A 364 -2.21 12.90 -19.94
C THR A 364 -2.61 14.07 -20.83
N MET A 365 -1.93 15.22 -20.71
CA MET A 365 -2.22 16.38 -21.55
C MET A 365 -1.83 16.15 -23.01
N MET A 366 -0.70 15.49 -23.27
CA MET A 366 -0.35 15.10 -24.64
C MET A 366 -1.41 14.17 -25.25
N ASP A 367 -1.77 13.08 -24.54
CA ASP A 367 -2.78 12.13 -25.03
C ASP A 367 -4.14 12.79 -25.25
N LYS A 368 -4.55 13.69 -24.37
CA LYS A 368 -5.82 14.42 -24.44
C LYS A 368 -5.91 15.34 -25.66
N TYR A 369 -4.86 16.11 -25.96
CA TYR A 369 -4.89 17.09 -27.06
C TYR A 369 -4.47 16.48 -28.42
N LEU A 370 -3.88 15.28 -28.43
CA LEU A 370 -3.43 14.59 -29.64
C LEU A 370 -4.50 14.48 -30.74
N PRO A 371 -5.77 14.11 -30.45
CA PRO A 371 -6.82 14.09 -31.48
C PRO A 371 -7.05 15.46 -32.13
N GLY A 372 -7.06 16.55 -31.36
CA GLY A 372 -7.24 17.90 -31.91
C GLY A 372 -6.06 18.34 -32.77
N ILE A 373 -4.83 17.99 -32.36
CA ILE A 373 -3.62 18.21 -33.17
C ILE A 373 -3.78 17.51 -34.53
N ILE A 374 -4.20 16.24 -34.53
CA ILE A 374 -4.44 15.46 -35.75
C ILE A 374 -5.49 16.14 -36.64
N SER A 375 -6.64 16.51 -36.08
CA SER A 375 -7.74 17.11 -36.85
C SER A 375 -7.35 18.44 -37.48
N VAL A 376 -6.55 19.28 -36.79
CA VAL A 376 -6.06 20.55 -37.35
C VAL A 376 -5.04 20.31 -38.45
N ILE A 377 -4.13 19.35 -38.29
CA ILE A 377 -3.15 18.99 -39.33
C ILE A 377 -3.88 18.47 -40.58
N ASN A 378 -4.88 17.60 -40.40
CA ASN A 378 -5.68 17.04 -41.50
C ASN A 378 -6.66 18.05 -42.10
N SER A 379 -6.80 19.25 -41.51
CA SER A 379 -7.78 20.28 -41.92
C SER A 379 -9.25 19.89 -41.74
N GLU A 380 -9.51 18.92 -40.89
CA GLU A 380 -10.87 18.47 -40.55
C GLU A 380 -11.56 19.51 -39.64
N LEU A 381 -10.79 20.18 -38.80
CA LEU A 381 -11.26 21.21 -37.88
C LEU A 381 -10.39 22.47 -37.91
N LEU A 382 -11.01 23.61 -37.66
CA LEU A 382 -10.30 24.86 -37.38
C LEU A 382 -9.71 24.82 -35.96
N PRO A 383 -8.58 25.51 -35.70
CA PRO A 383 -7.93 25.52 -34.39
C PRO A 383 -8.88 25.82 -33.22
N ALA A 384 -9.70 26.86 -33.33
CA ALA A 384 -10.69 27.22 -32.31
C ALA A 384 -11.73 26.11 -32.07
N SER A 385 -12.20 25.46 -33.15
CA SER A 385 -13.18 24.37 -33.04
C SER A 385 -12.60 23.12 -32.41
N ALA A 386 -11.34 22.78 -32.73
CA ALA A 386 -10.65 21.64 -32.15
C ALA A 386 -10.40 21.83 -30.63
N ILE A 387 -9.98 23.03 -30.22
CA ILE A 387 -9.84 23.37 -28.80
C ILE A 387 -11.18 23.31 -28.09
N ASN A 388 -12.22 23.96 -28.65
CA ASN A 388 -13.56 23.89 -28.09
C ASN A 388 -14.05 22.45 -27.96
N GLN A 389 -13.74 21.53 -28.88
CA GLN A 389 -14.16 20.13 -28.72
C GLN A 389 -13.42 19.44 -27.58
N ILE A 390 -12.10 19.61 -27.47
CA ILE A 390 -11.29 19.01 -26.39
C ILE A 390 -11.70 19.58 -25.03
N GLU A 391 -11.90 20.89 -24.98
CA GLU A 391 -12.26 21.60 -23.75
C GLU A 391 -13.75 21.51 -23.45
N LEU A 392 -14.64 21.26 -24.42
CA LEU A 392 -16.03 20.90 -24.16
C LEU A 392 -16.11 19.47 -23.65
N ILE A 393 -15.30 18.53 -24.17
CA ILE A 393 -15.18 17.18 -23.61
C ILE A 393 -14.57 17.25 -22.20
N GLN A 394 -13.59 18.13 -21.96
CA GLN A 394 -13.08 18.39 -20.62
C GLN A 394 -14.10 19.13 -19.77
N ASP A 395 -14.86 20.09 -20.27
CA ASP A 395 -15.94 20.74 -19.54
C ASP A 395 -17.10 19.76 -19.34
N LEU A 396 -17.23 18.69 -20.10
CA LEU A 396 -18.23 17.63 -19.91
C LEU A 396 -17.71 16.51 -19.01
N LEU A 397 -16.40 16.28 -18.93
CA LEU A 397 -15.72 15.35 -18.02
C LEU A 397 -15.44 16.02 -16.66
N ASP A 398 -15.07 17.29 -16.68
CA ASP A 398 -14.95 18.20 -15.55
C ASP A 398 -16.34 18.63 -15.15
N LYS A 399 -17.30 19.06 -15.98
CA LYS A 399 -18.75 18.97 -15.63
C LYS A 399 -19.30 17.55 -15.81
N GLN A 400 -18.53 16.50 -15.48
CA GLN A 400 -18.98 15.18 -14.98
C GLN A 400 -18.36 14.93 -13.59
N LYS A 401 -17.18 15.51 -13.32
CA LYS A 401 -16.55 15.69 -11.99
C LYS A 401 -17.06 16.91 -11.20
N GLN A 402 -17.78 17.81 -11.86
CA GLN A 402 -18.28 19.13 -11.44
C GLN A 402 -19.80 19.19 -11.71
N PHE A 403 -20.33 18.21 -12.46
CA PHE A 403 -21.74 17.80 -12.50
C PHE A 403 -21.89 16.45 -13.24
N SER A 404 -22.25 15.31 -12.66
CA SER A 404 -22.74 14.16 -13.46
C SER A 404 -24.10 14.45 -14.13
N VAL A 405 -24.25 15.59 -14.80
CA VAL A 405 -25.45 16.30 -15.22
C VAL A 405 -24.89 17.32 -16.27
N ASP A 406 -25.12 17.33 -17.58
CA ASP A 406 -26.20 16.81 -18.40
C ASP A 406 -25.77 16.84 -19.87
N ALA A 407 -26.14 15.81 -20.63
CA ALA A 407 -27.03 15.95 -21.79
C ALA A 407 -27.13 14.61 -22.55
N PRO A 408 -28.27 14.34 -23.18
CA PRO A 408 -28.14 14.08 -24.60
C PRO A 408 -29.18 14.80 -25.46
N ALA A 409 -28.74 15.20 -26.64
CA ALA A 409 -29.57 15.36 -27.84
C ALA A 409 -29.20 14.16 -28.75
N ASP A 410 -30.08 13.52 -29.53
CA ASP A 410 -31.41 13.87 -29.99
C ASP A 410 -32.10 12.65 -30.65
N SER A 411 -33.39 12.79 -30.95
CA SER A 411 -34.23 12.07 -31.93
C SER A 411 -34.83 10.68 -31.60
N GLN A 412 -36.03 10.77 -31.00
CA GLN A 412 -37.35 10.27 -31.47
C GLN A 412 -37.48 8.87 -32.10
N GLU A 413 -38.31 8.02 -31.46
CA GLU A 413 -39.55 7.53 -32.08
C GLU A 413 -40.58 7.11 -31.01
N ASP A 414 -41.84 7.45 -31.28
CA ASP A 414 -42.99 7.46 -30.39
C ASP A 414 -43.39 6.10 -29.83
N LEU A 415 -43.89 6.10 -28.59
CA LEU A 415 -45.02 5.27 -28.13
C LEU A 415 -45.61 5.87 -26.85
N GLU A 416 -46.64 6.71 -27.01
CA GLU A 416 -47.58 7.04 -25.94
C GLU A 416 -48.21 5.75 -25.39
N LEU A 417 -48.35 5.64 -24.06
CA LEU A 417 -49.61 5.25 -23.38
C LEU A 417 -49.46 5.19 -21.84
N ASN A 418 -50.18 6.13 -21.21
CA ASN A 418 -50.86 6.10 -19.92
C ASN A 418 -50.10 6.00 -18.58
N SER A 419 -50.21 7.16 -17.92
CA SER A 419 -50.16 7.53 -16.51
C SER A 419 -50.74 6.54 -15.48
N SER A 420 -50.18 6.67 -14.27
CA SER A 420 -50.72 6.30 -12.94
C SER A 420 -50.62 4.83 -12.52
N SER A 421 -49.41 4.33 -12.19
CA SER A 421 -49.19 3.22 -11.22
C SER A 421 -47.73 2.71 -11.05
N GLN A 422 -46.68 3.53 -11.23
CA GLN A 422 -45.30 3.00 -11.27
C GLN A 422 -44.48 3.07 -9.97
N SER A 423 -44.95 3.69 -8.88
CA SER A 423 -44.08 3.97 -7.72
C SER A 423 -43.84 2.79 -6.76
N ASP A 424 -44.65 1.72 -6.81
CA ASP A 424 -44.41 0.47 -6.06
C ASP A 424 -43.75 -0.64 -6.89
N VAL A 425 -43.53 -0.40 -8.19
CA VAL A 425 -42.98 -1.37 -9.14
C VAL A 425 -41.44 -1.32 -9.16
N GLN A 426 -40.81 -0.18 -8.87
CA GLN A 426 -39.36 0.00 -9.07
C GLN A 426 -38.49 -0.45 -7.88
N ALA A 427 -38.94 -0.29 -6.63
CA ALA A 427 -38.26 -0.84 -5.45
C ALA A 427 -38.32 -2.38 -5.42
N ASN A 428 -39.44 -2.96 -5.87
CA ASN A 428 -39.61 -4.41 -6.03
C ASN A 428 -38.88 -4.99 -7.26
N ARG A 429 -38.46 -4.14 -8.21
CA ARG A 429 -37.75 -4.56 -9.42
C ARG A 429 -36.31 -4.99 -9.11
N LEU A 430 -35.56 -4.18 -8.36
CA LEU A 430 -34.18 -4.54 -7.99
C LEU A 430 -34.15 -5.87 -7.23
N ASP A 431 -34.98 -6.06 -6.21
CA ASP A 431 -34.89 -7.27 -5.38
C ASP A 431 -35.33 -8.56 -6.10
N ARG A 432 -36.12 -8.43 -7.18
CA ARG A 432 -36.55 -9.57 -8.01
C ARG A 432 -35.59 -9.90 -9.15
N GLU A 433 -35.02 -8.89 -9.80
CA GLU A 433 -34.19 -9.04 -11.00
C GLU A 433 -32.68 -9.13 -10.69
N SER A 434 -32.24 -8.72 -9.49
CA SER A 434 -30.81 -8.72 -9.13
C SER A 434 -30.26 -10.08 -8.73
N HIS A 435 -28.95 -10.23 -8.89
CA HIS A 435 -28.21 -11.38 -8.41
C HIS A 435 -28.22 -11.46 -6.86
N ILE A 436 -28.18 -12.67 -6.32
CA ILE A 436 -28.33 -12.86 -4.86
C ILE A 436 -27.23 -12.15 -4.05
N LEU A 437 -26.01 -12.09 -4.61
CA LEU A 437 -24.87 -11.45 -3.95
C LEU A 437 -24.93 -9.92 -3.94
N SER A 438 -25.72 -9.29 -4.81
CA SER A 438 -25.92 -7.84 -4.76
C SER A 438 -27.01 -7.46 -3.75
N ILE A 439 -27.86 -8.40 -3.34
CA ILE A 439 -28.97 -8.22 -2.39
C ILE A 439 -28.50 -8.40 -0.93
N LEU A 440 -27.62 -9.38 -0.71
CA LEU A 440 -27.07 -9.69 0.61
C LEU A 440 -26.04 -8.66 1.04
N THR A 441 -25.88 -8.48 2.36
CA THR A 441 -24.81 -7.67 2.94
C THR A 441 -23.50 -8.47 3.04
N PRO A 442 -22.34 -7.80 3.19
CA PRO A 442 -21.06 -8.50 3.38
C PRO A 442 -21.04 -9.45 4.59
N GLU A 443 -21.77 -9.09 5.65
CA GLU A 443 -21.91 -9.89 6.87
C GLU A 443 -22.83 -11.09 6.65
N GLU A 444 -23.96 -10.91 5.96
CA GLU A 444 -24.86 -12.01 5.60
C GLU A 444 -24.15 -13.02 4.68
N ILE A 445 -23.34 -12.54 3.73
CA ILE A 445 -22.49 -13.38 2.87
C ILE A 445 -21.46 -14.17 3.70
N ALA A 446 -20.85 -13.53 4.71
CA ALA A 446 -19.90 -14.21 5.61
C ALA A 446 -20.57 -15.30 6.42
N GLN A 447 -21.77 -15.05 6.95
CA GLN A 447 -22.52 -16.03 7.73
C GLN A 447 -23.00 -17.20 6.86
N PHE A 448 -23.47 -16.95 5.63
CA PHE A 448 -23.80 -18.04 4.69
C PHE A 448 -22.58 -18.89 4.31
N HIS A 449 -21.45 -18.25 4.04
CA HIS A 449 -20.20 -18.94 3.73
C HIS A 449 -19.66 -19.74 4.93
N GLN A 450 -19.78 -19.20 6.15
CA GLN A 450 -19.42 -19.91 7.37
C GLN A 450 -20.29 -21.15 7.58
N VAL A 451 -21.61 -21.03 7.35
CA VAL A 451 -22.54 -22.15 7.47
C VAL A 451 -22.25 -23.24 6.41
N SER A 452 -21.91 -22.87 5.17
CA SER A 452 -21.61 -23.84 4.12
C SER A 452 -20.30 -24.62 4.36
N GLN A 453 -19.36 -24.07 5.15
CA GLN A 453 -18.12 -24.75 5.53
C GLN A 453 -18.25 -25.68 6.76
N MET A 454 -19.29 -25.50 7.60
CA MET A 454 -19.48 -26.29 8.83
C MET A 454 -20.16 -27.64 8.55
N VAL A 455 -19.37 -28.66 8.22
CA VAL A 455 -19.87 -30.02 7.85
C VAL A 455 -20.01 -30.97 9.05
N ALA A 456 -19.45 -30.63 10.23
CA ALA A 456 -19.29 -31.59 11.32
C ALA A 456 -20.57 -31.78 12.18
N PRO A 457 -20.93 -33.03 12.59
CA PRO A 457 -22.18 -33.33 13.29
C PRO A 457 -22.40 -32.58 14.61
N TYR A 458 -21.33 -32.22 15.33
CA TYR A 458 -21.38 -31.50 16.60
C TYR A 458 -21.63 -30.00 16.44
N GLN A 459 -21.46 -29.45 15.23
CA GLN A 459 -21.71 -28.04 14.93
C GLN A 459 -23.17 -27.75 14.57
N ARG A 460 -24.03 -28.77 14.46
CA ARG A 460 -25.45 -28.64 14.07
C ARG A 460 -26.22 -27.60 14.88
N LYS A 461 -26.01 -27.53 16.19
CA LYS A 461 -26.67 -26.55 17.05
C LYS A 461 -26.22 -25.12 16.75
N LYS A 462 -24.91 -24.92 16.53
CA LYS A 462 -24.33 -23.62 16.18
C LYS A 462 -24.74 -23.17 14.78
N VAL A 463 -24.75 -24.08 13.81
CA VAL A 463 -25.27 -23.84 12.45
C VAL A 463 -26.73 -23.42 12.53
N GLN A 464 -27.57 -24.15 13.26
CA GLN A 464 -28.99 -23.80 13.41
C GLN A 464 -29.20 -22.43 14.07
N GLU A 465 -28.42 -22.10 15.10
CA GLU A 465 -28.47 -20.77 15.74
C GLU A 465 -28.06 -19.64 14.78
N ILE A 466 -27.02 -19.83 13.97
CA ILE A 466 -26.58 -18.85 12.96
C ILE A 466 -27.63 -18.71 11.85
N THR A 467 -28.15 -19.81 11.33
CA THR A 467 -29.16 -19.85 10.27
C THR A 467 -30.46 -19.15 10.69
N GLU A 468 -30.96 -19.38 11.89
CA GLU A 468 -32.18 -18.71 12.39
C GLU A 468 -31.98 -17.21 12.62
N LYS A 469 -30.82 -16.82 13.17
CA LYS A 469 -30.47 -15.40 13.32
C LYS A 469 -30.35 -14.69 11.98
N LEU A 470 -29.68 -15.33 11.01
CA LEU A 470 -29.49 -14.82 9.66
C LEU A 470 -30.84 -14.68 8.92
N LYS A 471 -31.72 -15.69 9.03
CA LYS A 471 -33.07 -15.64 8.46
C LYS A 471 -33.88 -14.48 9.05
N SER A 472 -33.86 -14.33 10.37
CA SER A 472 -34.56 -13.24 11.05
C SER A 472 -34.02 -11.86 10.65
N ALA A 473 -32.70 -11.71 10.53
CA ALA A 473 -32.06 -10.47 10.11
C ALA A 473 -32.46 -10.08 8.67
N ILE A 474 -32.44 -11.03 7.73
CA ILE A 474 -32.83 -10.79 6.33
C ILE A 474 -34.32 -10.44 6.20
N ILE A 475 -35.20 -11.15 6.91
CA ILE A 475 -36.64 -10.84 6.91
C ILE A 475 -36.90 -9.45 7.50
N THR A 476 -36.22 -9.10 8.58
CA THR A 476 -36.36 -7.78 9.21
C THR A 476 -35.89 -6.66 8.28
N ARG A 477 -34.81 -6.89 7.51
CA ARG A 477 -34.21 -5.88 6.63
C ARG A 477 -34.97 -5.71 5.31
N ILE A 478 -35.40 -6.80 4.69
CA ILE A 478 -35.97 -6.80 3.33
C ILE A 478 -37.50 -6.84 3.33
N GLY A 479 -38.13 -7.25 4.43
CA GLY A 479 -39.58 -7.31 4.54
C GLY A 479 -40.18 -8.50 3.79
N GLU A 480 -41.20 -8.26 2.96
CA GLU A 480 -42.04 -9.31 2.35
C GLU A 480 -41.28 -10.29 1.44
N LEU A 481 -40.17 -9.86 0.83
CA LEU A 481 -39.31 -10.71 -0.01
C LEU A 481 -38.22 -11.46 0.78
N GLY A 482 -38.08 -11.19 2.09
CA GLY A 482 -36.95 -11.69 2.88
C GLY A 482 -36.88 -13.22 2.96
N GLU A 483 -38.03 -13.91 3.00
CA GLU A 483 -38.07 -15.38 3.06
C GLU A 483 -37.71 -16.02 1.71
N GLU A 484 -38.10 -15.40 0.60
CA GLU A 484 -37.71 -15.81 -0.76
C GLU A 484 -36.20 -15.61 -0.97
N ILE A 485 -35.67 -14.45 -0.60
CA ILE A 485 -34.25 -14.12 -0.72
C ILE A 485 -33.40 -15.04 0.15
N PHE A 486 -33.83 -15.31 1.39
CA PHE A 486 -33.14 -16.26 2.26
C PHE A 486 -33.07 -17.67 1.64
N THR A 487 -34.16 -18.12 1.02
CA THR A 487 -34.21 -19.41 0.33
C THR A 487 -33.27 -19.44 -0.88
N ARG A 488 -33.31 -18.41 -1.75
CA ARG A 488 -32.42 -18.26 -2.91
C ARG A 488 -30.95 -18.23 -2.49
N ALA A 489 -30.62 -17.50 -1.43
CA ALA A 489 -29.27 -17.42 -0.87
C ALA A 489 -28.80 -18.78 -0.33
N SER A 490 -29.65 -19.45 0.44
CA SER A 490 -29.32 -20.77 0.99
C SER A 490 -29.02 -21.78 -0.12
N THR A 491 -29.83 -21.80 -1.19
CA THR A 491 -29.56 -22.65 -2.36
C THR A 491 -28.24 -22.29 -3.04
N PHE A 492 -27.98 -21.00 -3.27
CA PHE A 492 -26.75 -20.54 -3.91
C PHE A 492 -25.49 -20.99 -3.14
N PHE A 493 -25.43 -20.77 -1.82
CA PHE A 493 -24.26 -21.13 -1.01
C PHE A 493 -24.13 -22.64 -0.73
N LEU A 494 -25.16 -23.43 -1.01
CA LEU A 494 -25.08 -24.89 -1.00
C LEU A 494 -24.50 -25.44 -2.32
N GLU A 495 -24.76 -24.78 -3.44
CA GLU A 495 -24.35 -25.21 -4.77
C GLU A 495 -22.98 -24.65 -5.19
N VAL A 496 -22.63 -23.45 -4.70
CA VAL A 496 -21.43 -22.72 -5.10
C VAL A 496 -20.38 -22.73 -4.00
N LYS A 497 -19.21 -23.28 -4.30
CA LYS A 497 -18.04 -23.24 -3.41
C LYS A 497 -17.18 -22.03 -3.74
N LEU A 498 -17.17 -21.04 -2.86
CA LEU A 498 -16.36 -19.83 -3.03
C LEU A 498 -14.92 -20.08 -2.57
N GLU A 499 -13.96 -19.68 -3.40
CA GLU A 499 -12.55 -19.61 -3.00
C GLU A 499 -12.31 -18.40 -2.08
N ALA A 500 -11.35 -18.50 -1.16
CA ALA A 500 -11.07 -17.46 -0.16
C ALA A 500 -10.75 -16.09 -0.80
N LYS A 501 -10.13 -16.08 -1.97
CA LYS A 501 -9.81 -14.86 -2.73
C LYS A 501 -11.07 -14.21 -3.31
N ASN A 502 -11.89 -14.98 -4.02
CA ASN A 502 -13.15 -14.50 -4.61
C ASN A 502 -14.14 -14.05 -3.53
N PHE A 503 -14.13 -14.71 -2.37
CA PHE A 503 -14.97 -14.36 -1.23
C PHE A 503 -14.76 -12.90 -0.77
N LYS A 504 -13.50 -12.44 -0.63
CA LYS A 504 -13.20 -11.05 -0.23
C LYS A 504 -13.66 -10.03 -1.28
N LEU A 505 -13.47 -10.33 -2.57
CA LEU A 505 -13.94 -9.47 -3.66
C LEU A 505 -15.47 -9.39 -3.68
N ILE A 506 -16.15 -10.52 -3.54
CA ILE A 506 -17.62 -10.58 -3.46
C ILE A 506 -18.14 -9.72 -2.30
N GLN A 507 -17.52 -9.77 -1.12
CA GLN A 507 -17.91 -8.92 0.00
C GLN A 507 -17.75 -7.43 -0.31
N ARG A 508 -16.66 -7.02 -0.97
CA ARG A 508 -16.42 -5.62 -1.35
C ARG A 508 -17.46 -5.12 -2.35
N TYR A 509 -17.71 -5.86 -3.43
CA TYR A 509 -18.73 -5.48 -4.42
C TYR A 509 -20.15 -5.53 -3.85
N SER A 510 -20.47 -6.51 -2.99
CA SER A 510 -21.76 -6.57 -2.28
C SER A 510 -21.99 -5.32 -1.41
N GLY A 511 -20.95 -4.85 -0.72
CA GLY A 511 -21.01 -3.60 0.03
C GLY A 511 -21.33 -2.38 -0.86
N LEU A 512 -20.71 -2.30 -2.04
CA LEU A 512 -21.00 -1.23 -3.01
C LEU A 512 -22.43 -1.32 -3.56
N ALA A 513 -22.91 -2.53 -3.89
CA ALA A 513 -24.29 -2.75 -4.33
C ALA A 513 -25.31 -2.32 -3.26
N GLY A 514 -25.04 -2.65 -2.00
CA GLY A 514 -25.86 -2.24 -0.86
C GLY A 514 -25.94 -0.72 -0.71
N ARG A 515 -24.81 -0.03 -0.85
CA ARG A 515 -24.76 1.45 -0.83
C ARG A 515 -25.54 2.07 -1.98
N ALA A 516 -25.31 1.61 -3.22
CA ALA A 516 -26.04 2.07 -4.39
C ALA A 516 -27.57 1.90 -4.24
N ARG A 517 -28.00 0.74 -3.73
CA ARG A 517 -29.43 0.46 -3.46
C ARG A 517 -30.01 1.42 -2.43
N LEU A 518 -29.30 1.67 -1.32
CA LEU A 518 -29.78 2.58 -0.27
C LEU A 518 -29.97 4.00 -0.79
N LEU A 519 -29.06 4.46 -1.66
CA LEU A 519 -29.16 5.77 -2.32
C LEU A 519 -30.34 5.84 -3.30
N LEU A 520 -30.53 4.81 -4.12
CA LEU A 520 -31.70 4.67 -5.00
C LEU A 520 -33.00 4.68 -4.21
N GLN A 521 -33.08 3.96 -3.09
CA GLN A 521 -34.26 3.94 -2.22
C GLN A 521 -34.55 5.32 -1.63
N ARG A 522 -33.52 6.05 -1.18
CA ARG A 522 -33.68 7.41 -0.65
C ARG A 522 -34.23 8.37 -1.70
N LEU A 523 -33.70 8.37 -2.92
CA LEU A 523 -34.20 9.22 -4.00
C LEU A 523 -35.62 8.86 -4.43
N ASN A 524 -35.94 7.57 -4.50
CA ASN A 524 -37.30 7.12 -4.80
C ASN A 524 -38.30 7.53 -3.70
N ASN A 525 -37.92 7.39 -2.42
CA ASN A 525 -38.75 7.82 -1.30
C ASN A 525 -38.95 9.33 -1.29
N TRP A 526 -37.91 10.10 -1.61
CA TRP A 526 -38.01 11.53 -1.77
C TRP A 526 -39.02 11.90 -2.87
N SER A 527 -38.94 11.24 -4.04
CA SER A 527 -39.88 11.49 -5.14
C SER A 527 -41.33 11.12 -4.76
N LYS A 528 -41.53 10.08 -3.95
CA LYS A 528 -42.86 9.75 -3.40
C LYS A 528 -43.39 10.85 -2.48
N GLN A 529 -42.52 11.51 -1.71
CA GLN A 529 -42.90 12.50 -0.71
C GLN A 529 -43.10 13.90 -1.29
N TYR A 530 -42.31 14.30 -2.30
CA TYR A 530 -42.24 15.67 -2.80
C TYR A 530 -42.66 15.83 -4.28
N GLY A 531 -42.91 14.73 -5.00
CA GLY A 531 -43.35 14.74 -6.40
C GLY A 531 -42.33 14.15 -7.38
N GLU A 532 -42.74 13.94 -8.63
CA GLU A 532 -41.86 13.38 -9.66
C GLU A 532 -40.66 14.30 -9.94
N LEU A 533 -39.49 13.68 -10.02
CA LEU A 533 -38.24 14.36 -10.35
C LEU A 533 -38.28 14.86 -11.82
N PRO A 534 -38.09 16.17 -12.07
CA PRO A 534 -38.03 16.70 -13.44
C PRO A 534 -36.93 16.03 -14.27
N LEU A 535 -37.15 15.89 -15.58
CA LEU A 535 -36.25 15.16 -16.49
C LEU A 535 -34.78 15.64 -16.46
N ASN A 536 -34.54 16.94 -16.24
CA ASN A 536 -33.22 17.56 -16.20
C ASN A 536 -32.81 17.98 -14.78
N SER A 537 -33.41 17.37 -13.76
CA SER A 537 -33.08 17.67 -12.37
C SER A 537 -31.91 16.80 -11.90
N ARG A 538 -31.07 17.36 -11.02
CA ARG A 538 -29.94 16.63 -10.42
C ARG A 538 -30.35 15.29 -9.82
N GLY A 539 -31.53 15.21 -9.19
CA GLY A 539 -32.05 13.96 -8.65
C GLY A 539 -32.46 12.93 -9.69
N ARG A 540 -33.04 13.35 -10.82
CA ARG A 540 -33.43 12.40 -11.88
C ARG A 540 -32.20 11.76 -12.49
N ILE A 541 -31.14 12.53 -12.66
CA ILE A 541 -29.90 12.04 -13.26
C ILE A 541 -29.12 11.19 -12.27
N ALA A 542 -29.06 11.58 -10.99
CA ALA A 542 -28.52 10.72 -9.94
C ALA A 542 -29.25 9.37 -9.88
N LEU A 543 -30.58 9.35 -10.06
CA LEU A 543 -31.37 8.13 -10.08
C LEU A 543 -31.01 7.22 -11.28
N VAL A 544 -30.82 7.80 -12.47
CA VAL A 544 -30.41 7.04 -13.68
C VAL A 544 -28.98 6.51 -13.56
N GLU A 545 -28.04 7.33 -13.10
CA GLU A 545 -26.64 6.94 -12.98
C GLU A 545 -26.41 5.93 -11.86
N LEU A 546 -27.08 6.08 -10.70
CA LEU A 546 -27.03 5.08 -9.63
C LEU A 546 -27.60 3.72 -10.07
N ASP A 547 -28.65 3.72 -10.91
CA ASP A 547 -29.21 2.47 -11.47
C ASP A 547 -28.19 1.79 -12.40
N LYS A 548 -27.52 2.56 -13.28
CA LYS A 548 -26.43 2.03 -14.13
C LYS A 548 -25.28 1.46 -13.30
N LEU A 549 -24.84 2.18 -12.27
CA LEU A 549 -23.76 1.73 -11.38
C LEU A 549 -24.14 0.45 -10.65
N PHE A 550 -25.37 0.38 -10.14
CA PHE A 550 -25.88 -0.81 -9.48
C PHE A 550 -25.83 -2.02 -10.43
N TRP A 551 -26.32 -1.90 -11.66
CA TRP A 551 -26.32 -3.01 -12.62
C TRP A 551 -24.92 -3.42 -13.08
N ARG A 552 -23.97 -2.47 -13.17
CA ARG A 552 -22.55 -2.80 -13.42
C ARG A 552 -21.95 -3.63 -12.27
N ILE A 553 -22.25 -3.24 -11.02
CA ILE A 553 -21.81 -3.98 -9.83
C ILE A 553 -22.47 -5.37 -9.79
N ASP A 554 -23.76 -5.45 -10.10
CA ASP A 554 -24.52 -6.70 -10.13
C ASP A 554 -23.95 -7.69 -11.17
N GLU A 555 -23.67 -7.21 -12.39
CA GLU A 555 -23.04 -8.02 -13.44
C GLU A 555 -21.68 -8.57 -13.00
N ARG A 556 -20.89 -7.78 -12.27
CA ARG A 556 -19.60 -8.24 -11.73
C ARG A 556 -19.80 -9.32 -10.66
N LEU A 557 -20.76 -9.13 -9.76
CA LEU A 557 -21.12 -10.10 -8.72
C LEU A 557 -21.65 -11.42 -9.29
N GLN A 558 -22.20 -11.44 -10.50
CA GLN A 558 -22.59 -12.67 -11.19
C GLN A 558 -21.39 -13.49 -11.70
N LYS A 559 -20.28 -12.83 -12.07
CA LYS A 559 -19.10 -13.48 -12.67
C LYS A 559 -18.10 -14.01 -11.64
N LEU A 560 -17.93 -13.29 -10.53
CA LEU A 560 -16.99 -13.61 -9.45
C LEU A 560 -17.08 -15.06 -8.88
N PRO A 561 -18.26 -15.68 -8.75
CA PRO A 561 -18.35 -17.05 -8.21
C PRO A 561 -17.88 -18.13 -9.19
N THR A 562 -17.83 -17.83 -10.49
CA THR A 562 -17.46 -18.79 -11.56
C THR A 562 -16.06 -18.57 -12.13
N ASP A 563 -15.45 -17.42 -11.87
CA ASP A 563 -14.16 -17.06 -12.44
C ASP A 563 -12.97 -17.67 -11.68
N ILE A 564 -12.13 -18.39 -12.43
CA ILE A 564 -10.79 -18.80 -12.02
C ILE A 564 -9.85 -17.67 -12.46
N PHE A 565 -9.70 -16.64 -11.62
CA PHE A 565 -8.82 -15.51 -11.93
C PHE A 565 -7.37 -15.96 -12.09
N LYS A 566 -6.72 -15.53 -13.18
CA LYS A 566 -5.30 -15.78 -13.46
C LYS A 566 -4.54 -14.45 -13.47
N GLY A 567 -3.50 -14.32 -12.63
CA GLY A 567 -2.55 -13.21 -12.72
C GLY A 567 -3.14 -11.82 -12.41
N GLN A 568 -2.85 -10.82 -13.26
CA GLN A 568 -3.08 -9.37 -13.06
C GLN A 568 -4.54 -8.92 -12.91
N GLN A 569 -5.53 -9.78 -13.19
CA GLN A 569 -6.96 -9.44 -13.11
C GLN A 569 -7.43 -9.08 -11.69
N GLU A 570 -6.75 -9.56 -10.64
CA GLU A 570 -7.09 -9.20 -9.25
C GLU A 570 -6.84 -7.71 -8.96
N VAL A 571 -5.74 -7.17 -9.50
CA VAL A 571 -5.39 -5.75 -9.34
C VAL A 571 -6.39 -4.87 -10.08
N GLU A 572 -6.79 -5.26 -11.30
CA GLU A 572 -7.81 -4.55 -12.07
C GLU A 572 -9.16 -4.46 -11.35
N LEU A 573 -9.57 -5.55 -10.67
CA LEU A 573 -10.80 -5.57 -9.89
C LEU A 573 -10.71 -4.69 -8.63
N LEU A 574 -9.55 -4.63 -7.98
CA LEU A 574 -9.33 -3.74 -6.84
C LEU A 574 -9.34 -2.26 -7.26
N ILE A 575 -8.77 -1.93 -8.42
CA ILE A 575 -8.85 -0.58 -9.00
C ILE A 575 -10.32 -0.23 -9.32
N GLU A 576 -11.05 -1.15 -9.97
CA GLU A 576 -12.48 -0.94 -10.26
C GLU A 576 -13.31 -0.72 -8.99
N ILE A 577 -13.00 -1.42 -7.88
CA ILE A 577 -13.67 -1.22 -6.59
C ILE A 577 -13.47 0.22 -6.07
N GLU A 578 -12.26 0.77 -6.17
CA GLU A 578 -12.00 2.14 -5.71
C GLU A 578 -12.64 3.18 -6.65
N GLU A 579 -12.63 2.97 -7.96
CA GLU A 579 -13.35 3.82 -8.91
C GLU A 579 -14.86 3.86 -8.62
N LEU A 580 -15.48 2.70 -8.39
CA LEU A 580 -16.90 2.59 -8.05
C LEU A 580 -17.21 3.22 -6.68
N ARG A 581 -16.30 3.11 -5.71
CA ARG A 581 -16.44 3.74 -4.40
C ARG A 581 -16.43 5.26 -4.52
N GLU A 582 -15.51 5.82 -5.30
CA GLU A 582 -15.42 7.26 -5.56
C GLU A 582 -16.70 7.76 -6.24
N GLN A 583 -17.17 7.06 -7.28
CA GLN A 583 -18.41 7.39 -7.98
C GLN A 583 -19.63 7.38 -7.06
N LEU A 584 -19.76 6.39 -6.17
CA LEU A 584 -20.85 6.35 -5.19
C LEU A 584 -20.76 7.48 -4.15
N GLY A 585 -19.55 7.86 -3.74
CA GLY A 585 -19.33 8.96 -2.78
C GLY A 585 -19.87 10.31 -3.27
N ILE A 586 -19.84 10.55 -4.58
CA ILE A 586 -20.43 11.76 -5.20
C ILE A 586 -21.94 11.82 -4.93
N TYR A 587 -22.65 10.71 -5.13
CA TYR A 587 -24.10 10.64 -4.93
C TYR A 587 -24.50 10.61 -3.47
N GLU A 588 -23.67 10.05 -2.58
CA GLU A 588 -23.88 10.13 -1.13
C GLU A 588 -23.85 11.57 -0.64
N ASN A 589 -22.89 12.37 -1.11
CA ASN A 589 -22.81 13.79 -0.78
C ASN A 589 -24.03 14.57 -1.31
N LEU A 590 -24.44 14.28 -2.56
CA LEU A 590 -25.66 14.87 -3.13
C LEU A 590 -26.90 14.52 -2.30
N ILE A 591 -27.07 13.26 -1.92
CA ILE A 591 -28.25 12.77 -1.19
C ILE A 591 -28.27 13.26 0.26
N THR A 592 -27.11 13.38 0.91
CA THR A 592 -27.01 13.93 2.28
C THR A 592 -27.48 15.39 2.32
N LYS A 593 -27.18 16.17 1.27
CA LYS A 593 -27.63 17.57 1.16
C LYS A 593 -29.13 17.72 0.94
N ILE A 594 -29.83 16.65 0.55
CA ILE A 594 -31.30 16.64 0.41
C ILE A 594 -31.98 16.79 1.77
N ASP A 595 -31.40 16.19 2.81
CA ASP A 595 -31.92 16.28 4.17
C ASP A 595 -31.81 17.71 4.74
N GLU A 596 -30.86 18.50 4.23
CA GLU A 596 -30.64 19.90 4.61
C GLU A 596 -31.44 20.89 3.74
N ASN A 597 -31.60 20.59 2.45
CA ASN A 597 -32.38 21.39 1.51
C ASN A 597 -33.05 20.50 0.45
N PRO A 598 -34.37 20.23 0.58
CA PRO A 598 -35.11 19.36 -0.35
C PRO A 598 -35.08 19.86 -1.81
N ASP A 599 -34.95 21.17 -2.04
CA ASP A 599 -35.02 21.76 -3.37
C ASP A 599 -33.74 21.57 -4.20
N ILE A 600 -32.63 21.14 -3.58
CA ILE A 600 -31.35 20.86 -4.27
C ILE A 600 -31.52 19.81 -5.38
N VAL A 601 -32.47 18.90 -5.20
CA VAL A 601 -32.76 17.79 -6.11
C VAL A 601 -33.54 18.25 -7.35
N LEU A 602 -34.28 19.36 -7.20
CA LEU A 602 -35.11 20.00 -8.23
C LEU A 602 -34.33 21.03 -9.04
N ALA A 603 -33.12 21.40 -8.61
CA ALA A 603 -32.27 22.34 -9.32
C ALA A 603 -31.94 21.79 -10.72
N SER A 604 -32.23 22.61 -11.73
CA SER A 604 -31.78 22.39 -13.09
C SER A 604 -30.27 22.61 -13.19
N THR A 605 -29.69 21.89 -14.12
CA THR A 605 -28.28 21.94 -14.50
C THR A 605 -27.92 23.18 -15.29
#